data_AF-A0A100I868-F1
#
_entry.id   AF-A0A100I868-F1
#
_cell.length_a   1.000
_cell.length_b   1.000
_cell.length_c   1.000
_cell.angle_alpha   90.00
_cell.angle_beta   90.00
_cell.angle_gamma   90.00
#
_symmetry.space_group_name_H-M   'P 1'
#
loop_
_entity.id
_entity.type
_entity.pdbx_description
1 polymer ?
#
loop_
_entity_poly.entity_id
_entity_poly.type
_entity_poly.pdbx_seq_one_letter_code
_entity_poly.pdbx_strand_id
1 'polypeptide(L)'
;MTGQQSMYQFLFERPQTPIVSYRFASSISSVLKAQGIPCLLWGDLAMRAMGYHSIAQNLDLILEDEHLTRAANFFRNYEHVHEYPYFLRCASATATTRESGRPMPVHRFHVYTHPEIIMTPSQASQSSGARGPAAEQGEIPHIDICLYSKRWYFPGNPPIPTGIPRPTNLSYMLSNDGRLPLTGYQHGQPNFGRFPQDIAPVIMAKPARYIETLLVLRINFGTWSEQTRWWRLTLARMTTTGFGNGPDDDPQPVMFGPLYDSECFREEFQRWWNLMRARNIEAVLAEEENMGVLLRSPSTPVGGPWVPL
;
A
#
# COMPACT_ATOMS: atom_id res chain seq x y z
N MET A 1 2.56 19.30 43.87
CA MET A 1 1.95 19.55 42.55
C MET A 1 3.08 19.67 41.54
N THR A 2 3.43 18.53 40.97
CA THR A 2 4.47 18.35 39.95
C THR A 2 3.77 17.65 38.79
N GLY A 3 3.44 18.40 37.74
CA GLY A 3 2.69 17.87 36.62
C GLY A 3 2.63 18.89 35.49
N GLN A 4 2.92 18.42 34.28
CA GLN A 4 2.72 19.09 32.99
C GLN A 4 3.84 19.97 32.41
N GLN A 5 5.12 19.77 32.75
CA GLN A 5 6.24 20.44 32.04
C GLN A 5 7.21 19.53 31.29
N SER A 6 6.89 18.25 31.05
CA SER A 6 7.88 17.29 30.52
C SER A 6 7.69 16.77 29.08
N MET A 7 6.70 17.22 28.29
CA MET A 7 6.38 16.50 27.04
C MET A 7 6.68 17.24 25.72
N TYR A 8 7.06 18.51 25.76
CA TYR A 8 7.25 19.33 24.55
C TYR A 8 8.64 19.93 24.38
N GLN A 9 9.57 19.61 25.28
CA GLN A 9 10.84 20.31 25.38
C GLN A 9 12.03 19.39 25.07
N PHE A 10 11.96 18.68 23.94
CA PHE A 10 13.17 18.20 23.26
C PHE A 10 13.00 18.34 21.75
N LEU A 11 13.37 19.54 21.33
CA LEU A 11 13.80 19.96 20.01
C LEU A 11 14.63 18.85 19.32
N PHE A 12 14.10 18.24 18.25
CA PHE A 12 14.90 17.45 17.33
C PHE A 12 15.27 18.33 16.13
N GLU A 13 16.58 18.56 15.93
CA GLU A 13 17.20 19.49 14.97
C GLU A 13 17.11 19.07 13.50
N ARG A 14 16.22 18.15 13.13
CA ARG A 14 15.94 17.77 11.73
C ARG A 14 14.45 17.45 11.57
N PRO A 15 13.82 17.74 10.42
CA PRO A 15 12.47 17.25 10.15
C PRO A 15 12.47 15.74 10.36
N GLN A 16 11.55 15.19 11.15
CA GLN A 16 11.38 13.75 11.27
C GLN A 16 10.13 13.36 10.48
N THR A 17 10.22 12.30 9.70
CA THR A 17 9.07 11.75 8.99
C THR A 17 8.75 10.41 9.61
N PRO A 18 7.53 10.22 10.16
CA PRO A 18 7.15 8.94 10.72
C PRO A 18 7.02 7.92 9.58
N ILE A 19 7.50 6.71 9.82
CA ILE A 19 7.39 5.60 8.86
C ILE A 19 6.53 4.52 9.49
N VAL A 20 5.61 3.97 8.70
CA VAL A 20 4.78 2.84 9.11
C VAL A 20 5.67 1.61 9.29
N SER A 21 5.73 1.10 10.52
CA SER A 21 6.50 -0.10 10.85
C SER A 21 5.70 -1.38 10.64
N TYR A 22 6.37 -2.52 10.47
CA TYR A 22 5.70 -3.83 10.45
C TYR A 22 4.97 -4.13 11.75
N ARG A 23 5.51 -3.70 12.90
CA ARG A 23 4.85 -3.84 14.21
C ARG A 23 3.58 -3.01 14.29
N PHE A 24 3.59 -1.79 13.78
CA PHE A 24 2.39 -0.95 13.73
C PHE A 24 1.30 -1.60 12.87
N ALA A 25 1.64 -2.07 11.66
CA ALA A 25 0.69 -2.78 10.80
C ALA A 25 0.16 -4.07 11.46
N SER A 26 1.03 -4.82 12.13
CA SER A 26 0.68 -6.03 12.89
C SER A 26 -0.28 -5.72 14.05
N SER A 27 0.00 -4.67 14.82
CA SER A 27 -0.85 -4.21 15.92
C SER A 27 -2.25 -3.84 15.44
N ILE A 28 -2.33 -2.96 14.44
CA ILE A 28 -3.62 -2.50 13.88
C ILE A 28 -4.41 -3.67 13.27
N SER A 29 -3.75 -4.56 12.53
CA SER A 29 -4.40 -5.75 11.99
C SER A 29 -4.92 -6.69 13.07
N SER A 30 -4.15 -6.89 14.16
CA SER A 30 -4.54 -7.74 15.28
C SER A 30 -5.77 -7.19 16.02
N VAL A 31 -5.83 -5.88 16.22
CA VAL A 31 -6.96 -5.20 16.83
C VAL A 31 -8.23 -5.32 15.97
N LEU A 32 -8.13 -5.11 14.66
CA LEU A 32 -9.25 -5.35 13.73
C LEU A 32 -9.70 -6.82 13.73
N LYS A 33 -8.74 -7.76 13.74
CA LYS A 33 -9.04 -9.19 13.79
C LYS A 33 -9.77 -9.58 15.07
N ALA A 34 -9.42 -9.00 16.22
CA ALA A 34 -10.14 -9.22 17.48
C ALA A 34 -11.60 -8.74 17.43
N GLN A 35 -11.91 -7.77 16.57
CA GLN A 35 -13.27 -7.31 16.28
C GLN A 35 -13.96 -8.12 15.16
N GLY A 36 -13.35 -9.22 14.71
CA GLY A 36 -13.84 -10.04 13.60
C GLY A 36 -13.82 -9.32 12.26
N ILE A 37 -12.90 -8.36 12.07
CA ILE A 37 -12.73 -7.59 10.84
C ILE A 37 -11.43 -8.05 10.14
N PRO A 38 -11.50 -8.96 9.15
CA PRO A 38 -10.35 -9.27 8.32
C PRO A 38 -9.96 -8.05 7.45
N CYS A 39 -8.67 -7.85 7.27
CA CYS A 39 -8.12 -6.80 6.41
C CYS A 39 -6.95 -7.32 5.56
N LEU A 40 -6.73 -6.68 4.42
CA LEU A 40 -5.58 -6.91 3.54
C LEU A 40 -4.62 -5.74 3.62
N LEU A 41 -3.33 -6.04 3.75
CA LEU A 41 -2.27 -5.06 3.58
C LEU A 41 -2.20 -4.63 2.10
N TRP A 42 -2.17 -3.32 1.88
CA TRP A 42 -2.07 -2.69 0.57
C TRP A 42 -0.98 -1.62 0.56
N GLY A 43 -0.76 -1.01 -0.60
CA GLY A 43 0.02 0.21 -0.75
C GLY A 43 1.52 0.01 -0.52
N ASP A 44 2.14 1.05 -0.01
CA ASP A 44 3.60 1.15 0.09
C ASP A 44 4.19 0.07 1.02
N LEU A 45 3.52 -0.29 2.12
CA LEU A 45 4.01 -1.32 3.02
C LEU A 45 3.87 -2.74 2.45
N ALA A 46 2.82 -3.02 1.67
CA ALA A 46 2.69 -4.28 0.93
C ALA A 46 3.80 -4.42 -0.11
N MET A 47 4.11 -3.35 -0.85
CA MET A 47 5.22 -3.34 -1.81
C MET A 47 6.57 -3.63 -1.15
N ARG A 48 6.83 -3.01 -0.01
CA ARG A 48 8.06 -3.26 0.76
C ARG A 48 8.14 -4.71 1.23
N ALA A 49 7.01 -5.31 1.63
CA ALA A 49 6.97 -6.73 1.98
C ALA A 49 7.33 -7.65 0.80
N MET A 50 6.99 -7.23 -0.43
CA MET A 50 7.37 -7.90 -1.68
C MET A 50 8.80 -7.58 -2.14
N GLY A 51 9.54 -6.73 -1.42
CA GLY A 51 10.94 -6.37 -1.68
C GLY A 51 11.14 -5.12 -2.54
N TYR A 52 10.09 -4.33 -2.82
CA TYR A 52 10.23 -3.10 -3.60
C TYR A 52 10.51 -1.89 -2.72
N HIS A 53 11.35 -0.97 -3.22
CA HIS A 53 11.56 0.32 -2.59
C HIS A 53 10.31 1.20 -2.64
N SER A 54 9.80 1.56 -1.45
CA SER A 54 8.77 2.57 -1.28
C SER A 54 8.84 3.24 0.09
N ILE A 55 8.23 4.42 0.21
CA ILE A 55 8.14 5.18 1.46
C ILE A 55 6.73 4.97 2.03
N ALA A 56 6.63 4.08 3.02
CA ALA A 56 5.37 3.78 3.70
C ALA A 56 5.05 4.84 4.75
N GLN A 57 4.41 5.93 4.31
CA GLN A 57 3.92 7.01 5.20
C GLN A 57 2.52 6.73 5.74
N ASN A 58 1.76 5.88 5.04
CA ASN A 58 0.41 5.48 5.42
C ASN A 58 0.33 3.96 5.60
N LEU A 59 -0.53 3.53 6.52
CA LEU A 59 -0.99 2.15 6.61
C LEU A 59 -2.24 2.00 5.76
N ASP A 60 -2.07 1.47 4.55
CA ASP A 60 -3.17 1.21 3.62
C ASP A 60 -3.75 -0.19 3.84
N LEU A 61 -5.04 -0.25 4.18
CA LEU A 61 -5.77 -1.50 4.44
C LEU A 61 -7.00 -1.61 3.54
N ILE A 62 -7.16 -2.76 2.89
CA ILE A 62 -8.38 -3.11 2.14
C ILE A 62 -9.27 -4.01 2.99
N LEU A 63 -10.55 -3.65 3.09
CA LEU A 63 -11.57 -4.37 3.85
C LEU A 63 -12.73 -4.75 2.93
N GLU A 64 -13.46 -5.82 3.31
CA GLU A 64 -14.78 -6.07 2.75
C GLU A 64 -15.71 -4.89 3.02
N ASP A 65 -16.57 -4.58 2.06
CA ASP A 65 -17.45 -3.41 2.12
C ASP A 65 -18.33 -3.39 3.36
N GLU A 66 -18.85 -4.55 3.74
CA GLU A 66 -19.68 -4.74 4.95
C GLU A 66 -18.93 -4.44 6.26
N HIS A 67 -17.60 -4.45 6.25
CA HIS A 67 -16.78 -4.18 7.43
C HIS A 67 -16.30 -2.74 7.54
N LEU A 68 -16.38 -1.93 6.47
CA LEU A 68 -15.85 -0.56 6.46
C LEU A 68 -16.48 0.31 7.56
N THR A 69 -17.81 0.33 7.64
CA THR A 69 -18.53 1.12 8.66
C THR A 69 -18.17 0.67 10.07
N ARG A 70 -18.06 -0.65 10.29
CA ARG A 70 -17.72 -1.21 11.61
C ARG A 70 -16.27 -0.87 12.00
N ALA A 71 -15.33 -0.97 11.06
CA ALA A 71 -13.94 -0.58 11.27
C ALA A 71 -13.81 0.93 11.54
N ALA A 72 -14.55 1.76 10.82
CA ALA A 72 -14.55 3.20 11.04
C ALA A 72 -15.08 3.56 12.43
N ASN A 73 -16.20 2.95 12.85
CA ASN A 73 -16.74 3.13 14.20
C ASN A 73 -15.78 2.66 15.29
N PHE A 74 -15.04 1.57 15.04
CA PHE A 74 -13.98 1.13 15.94
C PHE A 74 -12.89 2.20 16.08
N PHE A 75 -12.32 2.67 14.96
CA PHE A 75 -11.21 3.64 14.99
C PHE A 75 -11.60 5.02 15.54
N ARG A 76 -12.85 5.46 15.36
CA ARG A 76 -13.35 6.69 16.01
C ARG A 76 -13.29 6.65 17.54
N ASN A 77 -13.33 5.45 18.13
CA ASN A 77 -13.26 5.24 19.57
C ASN A 77 -11.91 4.67 20.01
N TYR A 78 -10.94 4.56 19.11
CA TYR A 78 -9.63 4.01 19.40
C TYR A 78 -8.68 5.11 19.89
N GLU A 79 -8.12 4.94 21.09
CA GLU A 79 -7.46 6.02 21.85
C GLU A 79 -6.29 6.71 21.13
N HIS A 80 -5.67 6.03 20.16
CA HIS A 80 -4.51 6.51 19.44
C HIS A 80 -4.84 7.28 18.15
N VAL A 81 -6.13 7.37 17.80
CA VAL A 81 -6.56 7.65 16.43
C VAL A 81 -7.65 8.72 16.37
N HIS A 82 -7.55 9.60 15.37
CA HIS A 82 -8.51 10.70 15.15
C HIS A 82 -8.98 10.71 13.69
N GLU A 83 -10.29 10.84 13.43
CA GLU A 83 -10.82 10.85 12.07
C GLU A 83 -10.47 12.14 11.32
N TYR A 84 -10.07 12.05 10.05
CA TYR A 84 -9.86 13.23 9.20
C TYR A 84 -11.19 13.98 8.95
N PRO A 85 -11.23 15.35 8.94
CA PRO A 85 -10.15 16.32 9.09
C PRO A 85 -10.09 16.92 10.50
N TYR A 86 -9.92 16.10 11.55
CA TYR A 86 -9.87 16.60 12.93
C TYR A 86 -8.80 17.71 13.16
N PHE A 87 -7.74 17.78 12.33
CA PHE A 87 -6.78 18.88 12.33
C PHE A 87 -6.65 19.56 10.95
N LEU A 88 -6.82 20.89 10.93
CA LEU A 88 -6.82 21.75 9.74
C LEU A 88 -5.44 21.96 9.07
N ARG A 89 -4.35 21.38 9.59
CA ARG A 89 -2.97 21.62 9.14
C ARG A 89 -2.19 20.34 8.84
N CYS A 90 -2.84 19.42 8.15
CA CYS A 90 -2.25 18.15 7.74
C CYS A 90 -1.73 18.26 6.28
N ALA A 91 -0.44 18.06 6.02
CA ALA A 91 0.13 17.99 4.68
C ALA A 91 -0.20 16.66 3.98
N SER A 92 -0.62 15.61 4.71
CA SER A 92 -1.17 14.40 4.06
C SER A 92 -2.51 14.69 3.34
N ALA A 93 -3.22 15.76 3.73
CA ALA A 93 -4.40 16.24 3.03
C ALA A 93 -4.10 16.68 1.59
N THR A 94 -2.91 17.25 1.34
CA THR A 94 -2.45 17.62 -0.01
C THR A 94 -1.90 16.42 -0.78
N ALA A 95 -1.39 15.39 -0.08
CA ALA A 95 -0.87 14.15 -0.68
C ALA A 95 -1.94 13.19 -1.23
N THR A 96 -3.22 13.47 -0.99
CA THR A 96 -4.35 12.71 -1.54
C THR A 96 -5.39 13.60 -2.22
N THR A 97 -5.01 14.80 -2.66
CA THR A 97 -5.87 15.58 -3.56
C THR A 97 -6.02 14.82 -4.88
N ARG A 98 -7.04 15.20 -5.66
CA ARG A 98 -7.21 14.70 -7.03
C ARG A 98 -5.91 14.84 -7.85
N GLU A 99 -5.11 15.87 -7.58
CA GLU A 99 -3.84 16.15 -8.25
C GLU A 99 -2.71 15.19 -7.86
N SER A 100 -2.76 14.62 -6.64
CA SER A 100 -1.77 13.63 -6.18
C SER A 100 -1.83 12.31 -6.97
N GLY A 101 -3.00 12.00 -7.53
CA GLY A 101 -3.26 10.75 -8.22
C GLY A 101 -3.20 9.49 -7.37
N ARG A 102 -3.14 9.64 -6.04
CA ARG A 102 -3.41 8.55 -5.10
C ARG A 102 -4.92 8.33 -5.03
N PRO A 103 -5.36 7.08 -4.79
CA PRO A 103 -6.77 6.86 -4.48
C PRO A 103 -7.21 7.59 -3.23
N MET A 104 -8.50 7.91 -3.22
CA MET A 104 -9.15 8.37 -2.03
C MET A 104 -9.58 7.17 -1.19
N PRO A 105 -9.12 7.04 0.08
CA PRO A 105 -9.65 6.04 0.99
C PRO A 105 -11.11 6.37 1.34
N VAL A 106 -11.88 5.35 1.72
CA VAL A 106 -13.26 5.52 2.23
C VAL A 106 -13.23 6.20 3.59
N HIS A 107 -12.28 5.80 4.44
CA HIS A 107 -12.04 6.42 5.73
C HIS A 107 -10.54 6.65 5.93
N ARG A 108 -10.20 7.77 6.55
CA ARG A 108 -8.84 8.12 6.95
C ARG A 108 -8.82 8.51 8.40
N PHE A 109 -7.81 8.02 9.12
CA PHE A 109 -7.58 8.39 10.49
C PHE A 109 -6.12 8.73 10.74
N HIS A 110 -5.89 9.83 11.44
CA HIS A 110 -4.57 10.29 11.87
C HIS A 110 -4.16 9.57 13.16
N VAL A 111 -2.89 9.18 13.20
CA VAL A 111 -2.27 8.55 14.36
C VAL A 111 -1.06 9.38 14.76
N TYR A 112 -1.24 10.21 15.80
CA TYR A 112 -0.18 11.10 16.31
C TYR A 112 0.72 10.38 17.32
N THR A 113 0.15 9.47 18.10
CA THR A 113 0.85 8.76 19.16
C THR A 113 0.47 7.29 19.11
N HIS A 114 1.45 6.41 18.92
CA HIS A 114 1.29 4.98 19.08
C HIS A 114 2.68 4.38 19.39
N PRO A 115 2.80 3.42 20.33
CA PRO A 115 4.11 2.87 20.77
C PRO A 115 4.98 2.24 19.66
N GLU A 116 4.41 2.00 18.48
CA GLU A 116 5.04 1.28 17.38
C GLU A 116 5.41 2.21 16.20
N ILE A 117 5.15 3.52 16.36
CA ILE A 117 5.56 4.53 15.40
C ILE A 117 7.05 4.77 15.58
N ILE A 118 7.80 4.49 14.52
CA ILE A 118 9.24 4.76 14.47
C ILE A 118 9.42 6.10 13.76
N MET A 119 10.03 7.05 14.47
CA MET A 119 10.47 8.31 13.88
C MET A 119 11.82 8.11 13.20
N THR A 120 11.92 8.45 11.92
CA THR A 120 13.21 8.47 11.22
C THR A 120 13.67 9.90 10.98
N PRO A 121 14.98 10.20 11.15
CA PRO A 121 15.53 11.48 10.75
C PRO A 121 15.33 11.67 9.24
N SER A 122 14.70 12.77 8.81
CA SER A 122 14.61 13.09 7.38
C SER A 122 16.00 13.31 6.81
N GLN A 123 16.30 12.63 5.71
CA GLN A 123 17.51 12.85 4.91
C GLN A 123 17.35 13.99 3.90
N ALA A 124 16.41 14.93 4.09
CA ALA A 124 16.34 16.11 3.24
C ALA A 124 17.71 16.81 3.25
N SER A 125 18.42 16.69 2.12
CA SER A 125 19.72 17.32 1.95
C SER A 125 19.54 18.81 2.18
N GLN A 126 20.41 19.41 2.97
CA GLN A 126 20.53 20.86 3.12
C GLN A 126 21.07 21.53 1.83
N SER A 127 20.70 21.01 0.66
CA SER A 127 20.93 21.67 -0.61
C SER A 127 19.83 22.71 -0.80
N SER A 128 20.14 23.94 -0.37
CA SER A 128 19.55 25.21 -0.79
C SER A 128 18.02 25.35 -0.71
N GLY A 129 17.55 26.09 0.30
CA GLY A 129 16.45 27.05 0.16
C GLY A 129 15.01 26.54 0.18
N ALA A 130 14.74 25.23 0.11
CA ALA A 130 13.39 24.70 0.19
C ALA A 130 13.15 24.01 1.54
N ARG A 131 12.71 24.77 2.55
CA ARG A 131 11.96 24.15 3.65
C ARG A 131 10.72 23.52 3.00
N GLY A 132 10.56 22.20 3.13
CA GLY A 132 9.35 21.54 2.66
C GLY A 132 8.11 22.17 3.33
N PRO A 133 6.97 22.26 2.62
CA PRO A 133 5.78 22.99 3.09
C PRO A 133 5.26 22.52 4.46
N ALA A 134 5.52 21.26 4.83
CA ALA A 134 5.14 20.68 6.13
C ALA A 134 5.83 21.34 7.34
N ALA A 135 7.10 21.74 7.20
CA ALA A 135 7.88 22.32 8.30
C ALA A 135 7.56 23.80 8.56
N GLU A 136 7.03 24.51 7.55
CA GLU A 136 6.67 25.94 7.68
C GLU A 136 5.27 26.16 8.27
N GLN A 137 4.43 25.12 8.33
CA GLN A 137 3.01 25.24 8.70
C GLN A 137 2.68 24.82 10.14
N GLY A 138 3.67 24.31 10.90
CA GLY A 138 3.46 23.84 12.28
C GLY A 138 2.69 22.52 12.36
N GLU A 139 2.84 21.66 11.35
CA GLU A 139 2.20 20.34 11.31
C GLU A 139 2.80 19.41 12.38
N ILE A 140 1.93 18.65 13.05
CA ILE A 140 2.34 17.58 13.96
C ILE A 140 2.61 16.33 13.12
N PRO A 141 3.83 15.74 13.17
CA PRO A 141 4.13 14.50 12.48
C PRO A 141 3.16 13.38 12.88
N HIS A 142 2.58 12.68 11.90
CA HIS A 142 1.63 11.59 12.12
C HIS A 142 1.68 10.57 10.98
N ILE A 143 1.10 9.39 11.22
CA ILE A 143 0.81 8.37 10.20
C ILE A 143 -0.69 8.33 9.96
N ASP A 144 -1.10 8.01 8.73
CA ASP A 144 -2.50 7.76 8.42
C ASP A 144 -2.82 6.26 8.37
N ILE A 145 -3.94 5.87 8.96
CA ILE A 145 -4.63 4.62 8.65
C ILE A 145 -5.65 4.93 7.55
N CYS A 146 -5.47 4.32 6.39
CA CYS A 146 -6.34 4.49 5.23
C CYS A 146 -7.12 3.21 4.94
N LEU A 147 -8.45 3.29 4.99
CA LEU A 147 -9.34 2.16 4.72
C LEU A 147 -9.91 2.24 3.31
N TYR A 148 -9.74 1.16 2.54
CA TYR A 148 -10.19 1.03 1.17
C TYR A 148 -11.20 -0.11 1.03
N SER A 149 -12.12 0.06 0.09
CA SER A 149 -13.21 -0.88 -0.17
C SER A 149 -12.76 -1.94 -1.18
N LYS A 150 -12.78 -3.22 -0.78
CA LYS A 150 -12.28 -4.32 -1.60
C LYS A 150 -12.97 -4.42 -2.96
N ARG A 151 -14.28 -4.09 -3.09
CA ARG A 151 -14.96 -4.15 -4.40
C ARG A 151 -14.28 -3.30 -5.49
N TRP A 152 -13.49 -2.30 -5.11
CA TRP A 152 -12.78 -1.45 -6.07
C TRP A 152 -11.40 -1.99 -6.44
N TYR A 153 -10.74 -2.66 -5.51
CA TYR A 153 -9.34 -3.07 -5.65
C TYR A 153 -9.19 -4.55 -5.97
N PHE A 154 -10.09 -5.40 -5.48
CA PHE A 154 -10.07 -6.84 -5.70
C PHE A 154 -11.48 -7.42 -5.91
N PRO A 155 -12.28 -6.90 -6.87
CA PRO A 155 -13.68 -7.30 -7.08
C PRO A 155 -13.86 -8.79 -7.43
N GLY A 156 -12.86 -9.41 -8.08
CA GLY A 156 -12.89 -10.83 -8.47
C GLY A 156 -12.24 -11.78 -7.45
N ASN A 157 -11.67 -11.28 -6.36
CA ASN A 157 -11.04 -12.15 -5.37
C ASN A 157 -12.08 -12.70 -4.38
N PRO A 158 -11.90 -13.94 -3.88
CA PRO A 158 -12.76 -14.51 -2.84
C PRO A 158 -12.77 -13.63 -1.58
N PRO A 159 -13.73 -13.80 -0.67
CA PRO A 159 -13.75 -13.05 0.59
C PRO A 159 -12.41 -13.09 1.34
N ILE A 160 -12.03 -11.98 1.98
CA ILE A 160 -10.80 -11.92 2.77
C ILE A 160 -10.91 -12.94 3.91
N PRO A 161 -9.96 -13.87 4.06
CA PRO A 161 -10.02 -14.90 5.09
C PRO A 161 -10.02 -14.29 6.49
N THR A 162 -10.91 -14.78 7.35
CA THR A 162 -10.91 -14.47 8.80
C THR A 162 -9.77 -15.17 9.56
N GLY A 163 -9.33 -16.31 9.03
CA GLY A 163 -8.23 -17.12 9.56
C GLY A 163 -6.95 -17.03 8.72
N ILE A 164 -5.99 -17.88 9.05
CA ILE A 164 -4.74 -18.00 8.28
C ILE A 164 -5.08 -18.53 6.87
N PRO A 165 -4.70 -17.83 5.79
CA PRO A 165 -4.85 -18.35 4.44
C PRO A 165 -4.09 -19.66 4.28
N ARG A 166 -4.73 -20.68 3.68
CA ARG A 166 -4.05 -21.94 3.35
C ARG A 166 -2.91 -21.67 2.34
N PRO A 167 -1.80 -22.44 2.34
CA PRO A 167 -0.73 -22.26 1.36
C PRO A 167 -1.19 -22.35 -0.10
N THR A 168 -2.23 -23.14 -0.36
CA THR A 168 -2.88 -23.32 -1.66
C THR A 168 -3.83 -22.18 -2.05
N ASN A 169 -4.12 -21.23 -1.15
CA ASN A 169 -4.96 -20.08 -1.47
C ASN A 169 -4.30 -19.28 -2.60
N LEU A 170 -4.98 -19.13 -3.73
CA LEU A 170 -4.43 -18.46 -4.92
C LEU A 170 -4.50 -16.93 -4.86
N SER A 171 -5.25 -16.38 -3.91
CA SER A 171 -5.52 -14.94 -3.83
C SER A 171 -4.73 -14.25 -2.73
N TYR A 172 -4.50 -14.95 -1.63
CA TYR A 172 -3.99 -14.38 -0.38
C TYR A 172 -2.82 -15.17 0.18
N MET A 173 -1.98 -14.46 0.91
CA MET A 173 -0.85 -15.01 1.66
C MET A 173 -0.63 -14.19 2.92
N LEU A 174 0.25 -14.68 3.81
CA LEU A 174 0.68 -13.92 4.97
C LEU A 174 1.91 -13.08 4.64
N SER A 175 2.02 -11.92 5.29
CA SER A 175 3.16 -11.01 5.10
C SER A 175 4.50 -11.57 5.59
N ASN A 176 4.51 -12.68 6.34
CA ASN A 176 5.71 -13.40 6.78
C ASN A 176 5.97 -14.70 5.98
N ASP A 177 5.28 -14.93 4.86
CA ASP A 177 5.43 -16.13 4.02
C ASP A 177 6.90 -16.33 3.59
N GLY A 178 7.37 -17.57 3.67
CA GLY A 178 8.77 -17.91 3.41
C GLY A 178 9.25 -17.64 1.99
N ARG A 179 8.33 -17.50 1.02
CA ARG A 179 8.63 -17.18 -0.38
C ARG A 179 8.87 -15.70 -0.63
N LEU A 180 8.51 -14.82 0.31
CA LEU A 180 8.85 -13.41 0.25
C LEU A 180 10.34 -13.19 0.57
N PRO A 181 10.96 -12.10 0.07
CA PRO A 181 12.35 -11.77 0.37
C PRO A 181 12.64 -11.74 1.87
N LEU A 182 13.86 -12.06 2.29
CA LEU A 182 14.24 -11.98 3.69
C LEU A 182 14.10 -10.55 4.22
N THR A 183 13.70 -10.44 5.49
CA THR A 183 13.60 -9.13 6.14
C THR A 183 14.97 -8.47 6.15
N GLY A 184 15.05 -7.23 5.68
CA GLY A 184 16.31 -6.51 5.55
C GLY A 184 16.19 -5.02 5.85
N TYR A 185 17.36 -4.40 6.00
CA TYR A 185 17.54 -2.97 5.96
C TYR A 185 18.07 -2.62 4.57
N GLN A 186 17.34 -1.82 3.81
CA GLN A 186 17.72 -1.46 2.43
C GLN A 186 17.65 0.07 2.29
N HIS A 187 18.64 0.66 1.63
CA HIS A 187 18.75 2.12 1.39
C HIS A 187 18.55 3.00 2.63
N GLY A 188 19.13 2.61 3.77
CA GLY A 188 18.98 3.43 4.97
C GLY A 188 17.59 3.37 5.61
N GLN A 189 16.74 2.40 5.23
CA GLN A 189 15.34 2.34 5.63
C GLN A 189 14.99 0.93 6.20
N PRO A 190 14.31 0.85 7.36
CA PRO A 190 13.88 -0.42 7.97
C PRO A 190 12.57 -0.92 7.35
N ASN A 191 12.22 -2.20 7.49
CA ASN A 191 10.98 -2.83 6.97
C ASN A 191 11.02 -3.11 5.45
N PHE A 192 11.94 -3.97 5.01
CA PHE A 192 11.93 -4.55 3.66
C PHE A 192 11.83 -6.06 3.73
N GLY A 193 11.15 -6.67 2.75
CA GLY A 193 10.94 -8.11 2.70
C GLY A 193 9.88 -8.60 3.69
N ARG A 194 9.82 -9.90 3.92
CA ARG A 194 8.80 -10.52 4.76
C ARG A 194 8.78 -9.92 6.17
N PHE A 195 7.61 -9.94 6.80
CA PHE A 195 7.48 -9.54 8.20
C PHE A 195 8.29 -10.49 9.09
N PRO A 196 8.90 -9.99 10.18
CA PRO A 196 9.54 -10.80 11.20
C PRO A 196 8.60 -11.89 11.76
N GLN A 197 9.18 -13.02 12.19
CA GLN A 197 8.39 -14.14 12.72
C GLN A 197 7.92 -13.92 14.16
N ASP A 198 8.46 -12.94 14.88
CA ASP A 198 8.12 -12.59 16.26
C ASP A 198 6.90 -11.66 16.38
N ILE A 199 6.28 -11.30 15.25
CA ILE A 199 5.08 -10.46 15.20
C ILE A 199 3.94 -11.17 14.47
N ALA A 200 2.70 -10.79 14.78
CA ALA A 200 1.55 -11.35 14.07
C ALA A 200 1.57 -10.92 12.60
N PRO A 201 1.51 -11.85 11.63
CA PRO A 201 1.51 -11.47 10.22
C PRO A 201 0.17 -10.86 9.81
N VAL A 202 0.24 -9.99 8.80
CA VAL A 202 -0.93 -9.37 8.18
C VAL A 202 -1.24 -10.13 6.89
N ILE A 203 -2.52 -10.33 6.58
CA ILE A 203 -2.91 -10.94 5.30
C ILE A 203 -2.62 -9.93 4.19
N MET A 204 -2.07 -10.39 3.07
CA MET A 204 -1.86 -9.58 1.88
C MET A 204 -2.30 -10.34 0.63
N ALA A 205 -2.57 -9.61 -0.46
CA ALA A 205 -2.73 -10.24 -1.77
C ALA A 205 -1.42 -10.89 -2.21
N LYS A 206 -1.51 -12.05 -2.88
CA LYS A 206 -0.34 -12.61 -3.57
C LYS A 206 0.19 -11.62 -4.62
N PRO A 207 1.51 -11.57 -4.89
CA PRO A 207 2.09 -10.64 -5.84
C PRO A 207 1.42 -10.64 -7.22
N ALA A 208 1.08 -11.82 -7.77
CA ALA A 208 0.33 -11.93 -9.02
C ALA A 208 -1.01 -11.17 -8.96
N ARG A 209 -1.83 -11.37 -7.91
CA ARG A 209 -3.10 -10.64 -7.75
C ARG A 209 -2.89 -9.14 -7.57
N TYR A 210 -1.83 -8.75 -6.87
CA TYR A 210 -1.47 -7.33 -6.71
C TYR A 210 -1.19 -6.68 -8.07
N ILE A 211 -0.39 -7.33 -8.91
CA ILE A 211 -0.06 -6.86 -10.27
C ILE A 211 -1.30 -6.81 -11.16
N GLU A 212 -2.12 -7.86 -11.16
CA GLU A 212 -3.38 -7.89 -11.91
C GLU A 212 -4.30 -6.73 -11.53
N THR A 213 -4.45 -6.47 -10.23
CA THR A 213 -5.23 -5.33 -9.73
C THR A 213 -4.69 -4.01 -10.28
N LEU A 214 -3.37 -3.79 -10.22
CA LEU A 214 -2.78 -2.56 -10.75
C LEU A 214 -3.01 -2.42 -12.26
N LEU A 215 -2.94 -3.52 -13.00
CA LEU A 215 -3.22 -3.53 -14.44
C LEU A 215 -4.69 -3.19 -14.73
N VAL A 216 -5.63 -3.82 -14.02
CA VAL A 216 -7.06 -3.55 -14.15
C VAL A 216 -7.37 -2.08 -13.83
N LEU A 217 -6.82 -1.56 -12.73
CA LEU A 217 -6.97 -0.15 -12.36
C LEU A 217 -6.43 0.78 -13.46
N ARG A 218 -5.26 0.46 -14.03
CA ARG A 218 -4.69 1.22 -15.15
C ARG A 218 -5.58 1.19 -16.39
N ILE A 219 -6.13 0.04 -16.75
CA ILE A 219 -7.00 -0.13 -17.93
C ILE A 219 -8.33 0.64 -17.74
N ASN A 220 -8.96 0.50 -16.57
CA ASN A 220 -10.30 1.03 -16.30
C ASN A 220 -10.34 2.56 -16.22
N PHE A 221 -9.31 3.16 -15.63
CA PHE A 221 -9.25 4.62 -15.46
C PHE A 221 -8.42 5.32 -16.56
N GLY A 222 -7.81 4.55 -17.47
CA GLY A 222 -7.11 5.03 -18.66
C GLY A 222 -5.74 5.67 -18.39
N THR A 223 -5.03 5.99 -19.48
CA THR A 223 -3.66 6.53 -19.47
C THR A 223 -3.56 8.03 -19.16
N TRP A 224 -4.68 8.73 -18.94
CA TRP A 224 -4.69 10.20 -18.82
C TRP A 224 -5.46 10.74 -17.61
N SER A 225 -5.95 9.85 -16.75
CA SER A 225 -6.59 10.27 -15.50
C SER A 225 -5.53 10.60 -14.45
N GLU A 226 -5.56 11.82 -13.91
CA GLU A 226 -4.73 12.23 -12.77
C GLU A 226 -4.89 11.24 -11.60
N GLN A 227 -6.09 10.68 -11.40
CA GLN A 227 -6.43 9.70 -10.35
C GLN A 227 -5.74 8.33 -10.51
N THR A 228 -4.99 8.10 -11.59
CA THR A 228 -4.28 6.83 -11.85
C THR A 228 -2.78 6.90 -11.71
N ARG A 229 -2.24 8.11 -11.51
CA ARG A 229 -0.81 8.35 -11.58
C ARG A 229 -0.05 7.44 -10.60
N TRP A 230 -0.56 7.27 -9.38
CA TRP A 230 0.09 6.42 -8.38
C TRP A 230 0.11 4.95 -8.82
N TRP A 231 -1.00 4.41 -9.33
CA TRP A 231 -1.09 3.00 -9.77
C TRP A 231 -0.15 2.71 -10.92
N ARG A 232 -0.09 3.62 -11.88
CA ARG A 232 0.78 3.50 -13.04
C ARG A 232 2.24 3.54 -12.65
N LEU A 233 2.63 4.48 -11.80
CA LEU A 233 3.99 4.56 -11.30
C LEU A 233 4.36 3.34 -10.46
N THR A 234 3.41 2.81 -9.71
CA THR A 234 3.57 1.58 -8.91
C THR A 234 3.78 0.37 -9.81
N LEU A 235 2.92 0.15 -10.81
CA LEU A 235 3.05 -0.94 -11.77
C LEU A 235 4.33 -0.82 -12.60
N ALA A 236 4.64 0.39 -13.08
CA ALA A 236 5.87 0.67 -13.80
C ALA A 236 7.08 0.39 -12.92
N ARG A 237 7.12 0.90 -11.68
CA ARG A 237 8.21 0.63 -10.74
C ARG A 237 8.37 -0.85 -10.48
N MET A 238 7.28 -1.56 -10.18
CA MET A 238 7.30 -3.00 -9.93
C MET A 238 7.89 -3.74 -11.14
N THR A 239 7.45 -3.42 -12.35
CA THR A 239 7.91 -4.12 -13.57
C THR A 239 9.31 -3.69 -14.01
N THR A 240 9.73 -2.43 -13.86
CA THR A 240 11.09 -1.98 -14.22
C THR A 240 12.14 -2.47 -13.25
N THR A 241 11.93 -2.25 -11.95
CA THR A 241 12.86 -2.73 -10.90
C THR A 241 12.81 -4.25 -10.76
N GLY A 242 11.62 -4.85 -10.92
CA GLY A 242 11.43 -6.28 -10.75
C GLY A 242 12.04 -7.16 -11.85
N PHE A 243 12.23 -6.59 -13.04
CA PHE A 243 13.02 -7.21 -14.11
C PHE A 243 14.48 -6.77 -14.13
N GLY A 244 14.93 -6.04 -13.11
CA GLY A 244 16.34 -5.73 -12.89
C GLY A 244 16.89 -4.53 -13.65
N ASN A 245 16.02 -3.61 -14.10
CA ASN A 245 16.42 -2.33 -14.68
C ASN A 245 16.44 -1.20 -13.63
N GLY A 246 16.58 -1.53 -12.34
CA GLY A 246 16.83 -0.56 -11.28
C GLY A 246 18.29 -0.09 -11.28
N PRO A 247 18.63 0.97 -10.55
CA PRO A 247 20.03 1.32 -10.28
C PRO A 247 20.79 0.10 -9.71
N ASP A 248 22.08 -0.04 -10.03
CA ASP A 248 22.90 -1.19 -9.60
C ASP A 248 22.95 -1.39 -8.07
N ASP A 249 22.60 -0.35 -7.30
CA ASP A 249 22.55 -0.36 -5.84
C ASP A 249 21.18 -0.79 -5.25
N ASP A 250 20.13 -0.95 -6.07
CA ASP A 250 18.82 -1.41 -5.61
C ASP A 250 18.83 -2.95 -5.48
N PRO A 251 18.58 -3.53 -4.29
CA PRO A 251 18.41 -4.95 -4.13
C PRO A 251 17.19 -5.36 -4.94
N GLN A 252 17.41 -6.20 -5.95
CA GLN A 252 16.40 -6.45 -6.96
C GLN A 252 15.34 -7.41 -6.40
N PRO A 253 14.07 -6.97 -6.22
CA PRO A 253 12.98 -7.91 -6.04
C PRO A 253 12.79 -8.63 -7.36
N VAL A 254 13.45 -9.77 -7.52
CA VAL A 254 13.38 -10.56 -8.74
C VAL A 254 11.93 -11.05 -8.88
N MET A 255 11.17 -10.51 -9.85
CA MET A 255 9.82 -10.95 -10.26
C MET A 255 9.85 -12.35 -10.89
N PHE A 256 10.49 -13.30 -10.22
CA PHE A 256 10.67 -14.67 -10.68
C PHE A 256 10.44 -15.63 -9.51
N GLY A 257 10.20 -16.90 -9.86
CA GLY A 257 9.92 -17.95 -8.89
C GLY A 257 8.44 -18.03 -8.53
N PRO A 258 8.11 -18.80 -7.47
CA PRO A 258 6.78 -19.39 -7.28
C PRO A 258 5.66 -18.41 -6.90
N LEU A 259 5.94 -17.11 -6.85
CA LEU A 259 4.94 -16.05 -6.65
C LEU A 259 4.66 -15.26 -7.94
N TYR A 260 5.48 -15.46 -8.98
CA TYR A 260 5.50 -14.72 -10.23
C TYR A 260 5.53 -15.62 -11.47
N ASP A 261 5.52 -16.95 -11.30
CA ASP A 261 5.33 -17.89 -12.40
C ASP A 261 4.00 -17.63 -13.11
N SER A 262 3.92 -17.94 -14.41
CA SER A 262 2.77 -17.56 -15.24
C SER A 262 1.47 -18.16 -14.69
N GLU A 263 1.55 -19.38 -14.18
CA GLU A 263 0.48 -20.17 -13.57
C GLU A 263 -0.08 -19.53 -12.28
N CYS A 264 0.64 -18.58 -11.68
CA CYS A 264 0.13 -17.79 -10.55
C CYS A 264 -0.88 -16.72 -11.01
N PHE A 265 -0.78 -16.28 -12.25
CA PHE A 265 -1.70 -15.33 -12.85
C PHE A 265 -2.97 -16.03 -13.33
N ARG A 266 -4.09 -15.30 -13.25
CA ARG A 266 -5.35 -15.72 -13.85
C ARG A 266 -5.16 -15.83 -15.37
N GLU A 267 -5.85 -16.76 -15.99
CA GLU A 267 -5.66 -17.14 -17.40
C GLU A 267 -5.66 -15.92 -18.33
N GLU A 268 -6.60 -15.00 -18.11
CA GLU A 268 -6.75 -13.77 -18.90
C GLU A 268 -5.58 -12.77 -18.75
N PHE A 269 -4.72 -12.95 -17.75
CA PHE A 269 -3.51 -12.12 -17.52
C PHE A 269 -2.21 -12.82 -17.92
N GLN A 270 -2.22 -14.14 -18.14
CA GLN A 270 -1.00 -14.92 -18.38
C GLN A 270 -0.26 -14.47 -19.63
N ARG A 271 -0.99 -14.20 -20.72
CA ARG A 271 -0.40 -13.72 -21.96
C ARG A 271 0.30 -12.38 -21.77
N TRP A 272 -0.39 -11.39 -21.19
CA TRP A 272 0.19 -10.09 -20.87
C TRP A 272 1.45 -10.24 -20.00
N TRP A 273 1.38 -11.09 -18.97
CA TRP A 273 2.52 -11.33 -18.08
C TRP A 273 3.72 -11.95 -18.80
N ASN A 274 3.48 -12.92 -19.68
CA ASN A 274 4.54 -13.54 -20.47
C ASN A 274 5.19 -12.54 -21.45
N LEU A 275 4.40 -11.66 -22.06
CA LEU A 275 4.91 -10.59 -22.92
C LEU A 275 5.73 -9.56 -22.12
N MET A 276 5.28 -9.21 -20.92
CA MET A 276 6.02 -8.36 -19.98
C MET A 276 7.38 -8.97 -19.61
N ARG A 277 7.41 -10.26 -19.25
CA ARG A 277 8.65 -11.00 -18.95
C ARG A 277 9.59 -11.08 -20.16
N ALA A 278 9.04 -11.24 -21.36
CA ALA A 278 9.79 -11.25 -22.61
C ALA A 278 10.29 -9.85 -23.02
N ARG A 279 9.91 -8.80 -22.29
CA ARG A 279 10.25 -7.39 -22.57
C ARG A 279 9.79 -6.93 -23.96
N ASN A 280 8.72 -7.51 -24.48
CA ASN A 280 8.14 -7.11 -25.76
C ASN A 280 7.12 -5.98 -25.56
N ILE A 281 7.62 -4.75 -25.40
CA ILE A 281 6.80 -3.59 -25.00
C ILE A 281 5.69 -3.29 -26.02
N GLU A 282 5.94 -3.42 -27.32
CA GLU A 282 4.91 -3.20 -28.34
C GLU A 282 3.77 -4.22 -28.20
N ALA A 283 4.10 -5.51 -28.04
CA ALA A 283 3.08 -6.54 -27.84
C ALA A 283 2.36 -6.40 -26.50
N VAL A 284 3.04 -5.94 -25.44
CA VAL A 284 2.41 -5.62 -24.16
C VAL A 284 1.33 -4.56 -24.34
N LEU A 285 1.65 -3.45 -25.01
CA LEU A 285 0.70 -2.36 -25.21
C LEU A 285 -0.51 -2.79 -26.03
N ALA A 286 -0.29 -3.59 -27.09
CA ALA A 286 -1.37 -4.17 -27.87
C ALA A 286 -2.24 -5.14 -27.03
N GLU A 287 -1.62 -5.94 -26.16
CA GLU A 287 -2.37 -6.83 -25.27
C GLU A 287 -3.16 -6.06 -24.20
N GLU A 288 -2.61 -4.97 -23.63
CA GLU A 288 -3.35 -4.09 -22.71
C GLU A 288 -4.60 -3.50 -23.38
N GLU A 289 -4.50 -3.13 -24.66
CA GLU A 289 -5.65 -2.64 -25.44
C GLU A 289 -6.71 -3.74 -25.64
N ASN A 290 -6.29 -4.95 -26.02
CA ASN A 290 -7.17 -6.11 -26.16
C ASN A 290 -7.88 -6.45 -24.84
N MET A 291 -7.12 -6.51 -23.74
CA MET A 291 -7.67 -6.71 -22.39
C MET A 291 -8.64 -5.60 -22.01
N GLY A 292 -8.38 -4.35 -22.44
CA GLY A 292 -9.30 -3.24 -22.25
C GLY A 292 -10.65 -3.41 -22.94
N VAL A 293 -10.72 -4.17 -24.03
CA VAL A 293 -11.99 -4.54 -24.68
C VAL A 293 -12.70 -5.64 -23.88
N LEU A 294 -11.94 -6.64 -23.40
CA LEU A 294 -12.48 -7.79 -22.66
C LEU A 294 -12.95 -7.45 -21.24
N LEU A 295 -12.22 -6.57 -20.54
CA LEU A 295 -12.42 -6.28 -19.12
C LEU A 295 -13.37 -5.10 -18.85
N ARG A 296 -13.69 -4.30 -19.87
CA ARG A 296 -14.68 -3.22 -19.76
C ARG A 296 -16.08 -3.77 -20.03
N SER A 297 -16.90 -3.86 -18.99
CA SER A 297 -18.34 -4.08 -19.17
C SER A 297 -19.03 -2.77 -19.61
N PRO A 298 -19.86 -2.78 -20.67
CA PRO A 298 -20.53 -1.58 -21.19
C PRO A 298 -21.51 -0.90 -20.22
N SER A 299 -21.84 -1.52 -19.08
CA SER A 299 -22.73 -0.99 -18.05
C SER A 299 -22.02 -0.41 -16.82
N THR A 300 -20.68 -0.41 -16.79
CA THR A 300 -19.94 0.12 -15.64
C THR A 300 -19.53 1.56 -15.93
N PRO A 301 -20.07 2.57 -15.21
CA PRO A 301 -19.61 3.94 -15.38
C PRO A 301 -18.10 4.03 -15.11
N VAL A 302 -17.44 5.02 -15.73
CA VAL A 302 -16.06 5.37 -15.38
C VAL A 302 -16.03 5.68 -13.87
N GLY A 303 -15.44 4.78 -13.08
CA GLY A 303 -15.49 4.83 -11.61
C GLY A 303 -16.68 4.13 -10.95
N GLY A 304 -17.28 3.10 -11.57
CA GLY A 304 -18.25 2.15 -10.99
C GLY A 304 -17.60 0.82 -10.56
N PRO A 305 -18.14 0.09 -9.56
CA PRO A 305 -17.55 -1.17 -9.12
C PRO A 305 -17.66 -2.22 -10.22
N TRP A 306 -16.60 -3.01 -10.38
CA TRP A 306 -16.51 -4.04 -11.41
C TRP A 306 -17.57 -5.13 -11.15
N VAL A 307 -18.20 -5.60 -12.23
CA VAL A 307 -19.00 -6.82 -12.24
C VAL A 307 -18.14 -7.88 -12.92
N PRO A 308 -17.74 -8.98 -12.23
CA PRO A 308 -17.06 -10.07 -12.88
C PRO A 308 -17.87 -10.66 -14.02
N LEU A 309 -17.20 -10.99 -15.13
CA LEU A 309 -17.70 -11.95 -16.12
C LEU A 309 -17.94 -13.31 -15.46
#